data_AF-K1SQ47-F1
#
_entry.id   AF-K1SQ47-F1
#
_cell.length_a   1.000
_cell.length_b   1.000
_cell.length_c   1.000
_cell.angle_alpha   90.00
_cell.angle_beta   90.00
_cell.angle_gamma   90.00
#
_symmetry.space_group_name_H-M   'P 1'
#
loop_
_entity.id
_entity.type
_entity.pdbx_description
1 polymer ?
#
loop_
_entity_poly.entity_id
_entity_poly.type
_entity_poly.pdbx_seq_one_letter_code
_entity_poly.pdbx_strand_id
1 'polypeptide(L)'
;REQLTLGIGECIYGFGEKFTTFVKNGQNVEMWNSDGGTCSDQSYKCVPFYISSNGYGVFVNSSDKVSYEIASDTVSKVSITVPGEEIEYFVIGGENLHEVLSNYTTLTGKPALPPAKTFGLWLSTSFTTTYDEETITSFIDGMAERDIPLQMFHFDCFWMKGYEWCNFDWDKTQFPDPPAMLKRLKERGLGICVWINPYIAQRSSLFDEGVKNGYFIKNTDGSVFQCDMWQPGMAIVDFTNPEACEWYASKIRALCDMGVTAIKTDFGERIPTKVKYFSGEDPVKMHNYYTYLYNKLVFNVLKDYYGENQACLFARSATA
;
A
#
# COMPACT_ATOMS: atom_id res chain seq x y z
N ARG A 1 15.89 -16.82 -18.44
CA ARG A 1 15.27 -15.89 -19.42
C ARG A 1 14.29 -16.69 -20.26
N GLU A 2 13.07 -16.19 -20.45
CA GLU A 2 12.04 -16.77 -21.32
C GLU A 2 11.66 -15.75 -22.40
N GLN A 3 11.18 -16.20 -23.56
CA GLN A 3 10.60 -15.31 -24.57
C GLN A 3 9.33 -15.88 -25.20
N LEU A 4 8.19 -15.25 -24.92
CA LEU A 4 6.88 -15.66 -25.42
C LEU A 4 6.56 -14.91 -26.72
N THR A 5 6.13 -15.62 -27.74
CA THR A 5 5.80 -15.05 -29.06
C THR A 5 4.51 -14.23 -29.02
N LEU A 6 4.52 -13.10 -29.72
CA LEU A 6 3.36 -12.25 -29.99
C LEU A 6 2.85 -12.48 -31.41
N GLY A 7 1.54 -12.59 -31.55
CA GLY A 7 0.83 -12.61 -32.83
C GLY A 7 0.76 -11.24 -33.50
N ILE A 8 0.31 -11.23 -34.76
CA ILE A 8 0.12 -9.99 -35.53
C ILE A 8 -1.00 -9.17 -34.88
N GLY A 9 -0.70 -7.91 -34.55
CA GLY A 9 -1.66 -6.99 -33.93
C GLY A 9 -1.97 -7.29 -32.46
N GLU A 10 -1.22 -8.20 -31.83
CA GLU A 10 -1.41 -8.54 -30.42
C GLU A 10 -0.90 -7.42 -29.50
N CYS A 11 -1.79 -6.97 -28.62
CA CYS A 11 -1.53 -5.92 -27.63
C CYS A 11 -1.41 -6.51 -26.22
N ILE A 12 -0.43 -6.02 -25.46
CA ILE A 12 -0.17 -6.42 -24.07
C ILE A 12 -0.56 -5.30 -23.09
N TYR A 13 -1.19 -5.67 -21.98
CA TYR A 13 -1.67 -4.78 -20.92
C TYR A 13 -1.31 -5.33 -19.52
N GLY A 14 -1.40 -4.50 -18.48
CA GLY A 14 -1.20 -4.93 -17.09
C GLY A 14 0.12 -4.44 -16.49
N PHE A 15 0.82 -5.35 -15.80
CA PHE A 15 2.03 -5.10 -15.00
C PHE A 15 1.80 -4.27 -13.72
N GLY A 16 0.56 -4.24 -13.24
CA GLY A 16 0.13 -3.42 -12.11
C GLY A 16 -0.30 -2.00 -12.51
N GLU A 17 -0.19 -1.05 -11.59
CA GLU A 17 -0.54 0.35 -11.83
C GLU A 17 0.62 1.03 -12.56
N LYS A 18 0.45 1.39 -13.85
CA LYS A 18 1.51 2.02 -14.65
C LYS A 18 1.00 3.32 -15.26
N PHE A 19 1.86 4.33 -15.28
CA PHE A 19 1.53 5.68 -15.79
C PHE A 19 2.06 5.95 -17.21
N THR A 20 2.73 4.96 -17.80
CA THR A 20 3.10 4.96 -19.23
C THR A 20 1.88 4.68 -20.10
N THR A 21 2.05 4.68 -21.43
CA THR A 21 0.97 4.36 -22.37
C THR A 21 0.30 3.02 -22.03
N PHE A 22 -1.01 2.95 -22.25
CA PHE A 22 -1.84 1.83 -21.81
C PHE A 22 -1.42 0.49 -22.44
N VAL A 23 -1.19 0.48 -23.76
CA VAL A 23 -0.61 -0.66 -24.48
C VAL A 23 0.89 -0.72 -24.23
N LYS A 24 1.40 -1.87 -23.81
CA LYS A 24 2.78 -2.05 -23.32
C LYS A 24 3.78 -2.45 -24.40
N ASN A 25 3.33 -2.78 -25.60
CA ASN A 25 4.21 -3.04 -26.74
C ASN A 25 5.14 -1.84 -26.98
N GLY A 26 6.43 -2.12 -27.16
CA GLY A 26 7.51 -1.14 -27.28
C GLY A 26 8.09 -0.65 -25.95
N GLN A 27 7.67 -1.19 -24.80
CA GLN A 27 8.13 -0.74 -23.48
C GLN A 27 8.96 -1.80 -22.74
N ASN A 28 9.83 -1.29 -21.88
CA ASN A 28 10.53 -2.08 -20.87
C ASN A 28 9.82 -1.82 -19.54
N VAL A 29 9.54 -2.87 -18.78
CA VAL A 29 8.82 -2.75 -17.52
C VAL A 29 9.52 -3.53 -16.43
N GLU A 30 9.90 -2.82 -15.37
CA GLU A 30 10.53 -3.39 -14.19
C GLU A 30 9.52 -3.59 -13.06
N MET A 31 9.53 -4.78 -12.44
CA MET A 31 8.72 -5.10 -11.27
C MET A 31 9.45 -4.72 -10.00
N TRP A 32 9.39 -3.43 -9.66
CA TRP A 32 10.06 -2.88 -8.50
C TRP A 32 9.28 -1.69 -7.95
N ASN A 33 8.67 -1.86 -6.79
CA ASN A 33 7.87 -0.81 -6.17
C ASN A 33 8.74 0.43 -5.89
N SER A 34 8.25 1.59 -6.30
CA SER A 34 8.99 2.83 -6.25
C SER A 34 8.06 3.99 -5.95
N ASP A 35 8.49 4.89 -5.07
CA ASP A 35 7.81 6.16 -4.84
C ASP A 35 8.37 7.20 -5.82
N GLY A 36 7.77 7.22 -7.02
CA GLY A 36 8.22 7.99 -8.19
C GLY A 36 7.20 8.95 -8.78
N GLY A 37 6.09 9.19 -8.09
CA GLY A 37 4.96 9.97 -8.60
C GLY A 37 4.16 9.23 -9.66
N THR A 38 3.21 9.94 -10.28
CA THR A 38 2.33 9.42 -11.35
C THR A 38 2.74 9.92 -12.74
N CYS A 39 3.96 10.45 -12.87
CA CYS A 39 4.46 11.12 -14.08
C CYS A 39 5.77 10.51 -14.58
N SER A 40 6.05 9.25 -14.23
CA SER A 40 7.24 8.50 -14.61
C SER A 40 6.89 7.05 -14.98
N ASP A 41 7.90 6.27 -15.35
CA ASP A 41 7.81 4.82 -15.59
C ASP A 41 7.81 3.98 -14.30
N GLN A 42 8.15 4.61 -13.17
CA GLN A 42 8.08 4.02 -11.84
C GLN A 42 6.63 3.78 -11.40
N SER A 43 6.45 2.88 -10.43
CA SER A 43 5.12 2.49 -9.96
C SER A 43 5.13 2.10 -8.49
N TYR A 44 4.07 2.49 -7.79
CA TYR A 44 3.80 2.09 -6.42
C TYR A 44 3.32 0.63 -6.28
N LYS A 45 2.70 0.11 -7.35
CA LYS A 45 1.95 -1.15 -7.36
C LYS A 45 2.38 -2.01 -8.55
N CYS A 46 3.55 -2.64 -8.44
CA CYS A 46 4.05 -3.58 -9.44
C CYS A 46 3.44 -4.97 -9.24
N VAL A 47 2.91 -5.54 -10.32
CA VAL A 47 2.33 -6.89 -10.34
C VAL A 47 2.94 -7.63 -11.54
N PRO A 48 3.67 -8.75 -11.37
CA PRO A 48 4.30 -9.49 -12.46
C PRO A 48 3.27 -10.31 -13.26
N PHE A 49 2.17 -9.68 -13.65
CA PHE A 49 1.08 -10.24 -14.44
C PHE A 49 0.76 -9.32 -15.61
N TYR A 50 0.68 -9.88 -16.81
CA TYR A 50 0.14 -9.18 -17.97
C TYR A 50 -0.99 -9.97 -18.61
N ILE A 51 -1.83 -9.26 -19.36
CA ILE A 51 -2.90 -9.84 -20.17
C ILE A 51 -2.71 -9.44 -21.63
N SER A 52 -2.94 -10.41 -22.52
CA SER A 52 -2.91 -10.23 -23.97
C SER A 52 -4.30 -10.04 -24.52
N SER A 53 -4.44 -9.20 -25.55
CA SER A 53 -5.65 -9.09 -26.37
C SER A 53 -6.11 -10.41 -27.00
N ASN A 54 -5.24 -11.43 -27.05
CA ASN A 54 -5.54 -12.76 -27.59
C ASN A 54 -6.18 -13.73 -26.57
N GLY A 55 -6.66 -13.23 -25.42
CA GLY A 55 -7.48 -14.04 -24.51
C GLY A 55 -6.68 -14.90 -23.52
N TYR A 56 -5.45 -14.50 -23.19
CA TYR A 56 -4.65 -15.15 -22.15
C TYR A 56 -3.88 -14.12 -21.32
N GLY A 57 -3.43 -14.53 -20.13
CA GLY A 57 -2.50 -13.77 -19.31
C GLY A 57 -1.31 -14.61 -18.88
N VAL A 58 -0.25 -13.95 -18.44
CA VAL A 58 0.95 -14.61 -17.90
C VAL A 58 1.30 -13.99 -16.56
N PHE A 59 1.36 -14.81 -15.52
CA PHE A 59 1.81 -14.44 -14.19
C PHE A 59 3.16 -15.09 -13.91
N VAL A 60 4.19 -14.29 -13.64
CA VAL A 60 5.50 -14.80 -13.22
C VAL A 60 5.51 -14.89 -11.70
N ASN A 61 5.73 -16.09 -11.16
CA ASN A 61 5.66 -16.35 -9.72
C ASN A 61 6.96 -15.97 -9.02
N SER A 62 7.23 -14.67 -8.95
CA SER A 62 8.39 -14.14 -8.25
C SER A 62 8.08 -12.78 -7.66
N SER A 63 8.46 -12.57 -6.40
CA SER A 63 8.45 -11.26 -5.75
C SER A 63 9.76 -10.48 -5.94
N ASP A 64 10.75 -11.09 -6.60
CA ASP A 64 12.02 -10.46 -6.98
C ASP A 64 11.80 -9.42 -8.10
N LYS A 65 12.87 -8.74 -8.52
CA LYS A 65 12.87 -7.81 -9.63
C LYS A 65 12.76 -8.56 -10.97
N VAL A 66 11.53 -8.72 -11.45
CA VAL A 66 11.26 -9.23 -12.79
C VAL A 66 11.35 -8.11 -13.82
N SER A 67 12.16 -8.31 -14.86
CA SER A 67 12.32 -7.37 -15.98
C SER A 67 11.61 -7.90 -17.22
N TYR A 68 10.80 -7.05 -17.84
CA TYR A 68 10.07 -7.35 -19.06
C TYR A 68 10.50 -6.45 -20.21
N GLU A 69 10.67 -7.06 -21.37
CA GLU A 69 10.87 -6.37 -22.65
C GLU A 69 9.70 -6.75 -23.57
N ILE A 70 8.71 -5.87 -23.72
CA ILE A 70 7.47 -6.15 -24.45
C ILE A 70 7.63 -5.59 -25.85
N ALA A 71 8.01 -6.42 -26.83
CA ALA A 71 8.27 -5.97 -28.21
C ALA A 71 9.29 -4.81 -28.33
N SER A 72 10.12 -4.59 -27.31
CA SER A 72 11.13 -3.53 -27.24
C SER A 72 12.52 -4.00 -27.70
N ASP A 73 12.91 -5.23 -27.34
CA ASP A 73 14.14 -5.90 -27.82
C ASP A 73 13.85 -6.71 -29.10
N THR A 74 13.01 -7.74 -29.00
CA THR A 74 12.49 -8.49 -30.15
C THR A 74 11.03 -8.13 -30.38
N VAL A 75 10.74 -7.42 -31.48
CA VAL A 75 9.42 -6.80 -31.76
C VAL A 75 8.23 -7.76 -31.81
N SER A 76 8.46 -9.06 -31.92
CA SER A 76 7.44 -10.11 -31.95
C SER A 76 7.44 -10.98 -30.69
N LYS A 77 8.03 -10.52 -29.57
CA LYS A 77 8.11 -11.28 -28.32
C LYS A 77 7.95 -10.43 -27.07
N VAL A 78 7.50 -11.06 -26.00
CA VAL A 78 7.69 -10.60 -24.62
C VAL A 78 8.86 -11.38 -24.02
N SER A 79 9.97 -10.70 -23.73
CA SER A 79 11.07 -11.33 -22.97
C SER A 79 10.86 -11.14 -21.48
N ILE A 80 11.12 -12.19 -20.71
CA ILE A 80 11.02 -12.20 -19.26
C ILE A 80 12.38 -12.59 -18.68
N THR A 81 12.90 -11.76 -17.80
CA THR A 81 14.14 -12.02 -17.06
C THR A 81 13.86 -11.97 -15.57
N VAL A 82 14.20 -13.05 -14.88
CA VAL A 82 14.11 -13.18 -13.43
C VAL A 82 15.51 -13.53 -12.93
N PRO A 83 16.03 -12.86 -11.89
CA PRO A 83 17.26 -13.26 -11.23
C PRO A 83 17.14 -14.67 -10.63
N GLY A 84 18.22 -15.45 -10.71
CA GLY A 84 18.28 -16.81 -10.16
C GLY A 84 18.43 -17.90 -11.23
N GLU A 85 18.29 -19.14 -10.78
CA GLU A 85 18.56 -20.35 -11.57
C GLU A 85 17.30 -20.98 -12.19
N GLU A 86 16.12 -20.51 -11.80
CA GLU A 86 14.83 -21.02 -12.26
C GLU A 86 13.85 -19.89 -12.59
N ILE A 87 12.90 -20.18 -13.48
CA ILE A 87 11.78 -19.30 -13.79
C ILE A 87 10.49 -20.11 -13.74
N GLU A 88 9.57 -19.68 -12.90
CA GLU A 88 8.21 -20.22 -12.84
C GLU A 88 7.21 -19.17 -13.32
N TYR A 89 6.35 -19.56 -14.25
CA TYR A 89 5.27 -18.72 -14.73
C TYR A 89 4.03 -19.53 -15.08
N PHE A 90 2.88 -18.90 -14.95
CA PHE A 90 1.57 -19.47 -15.26
C PHE A 90 1.00 -18.79 -16.50
N VAL A 91 0.61 -19.59 -17.50
CA VAL A 91 -0.23 -19.11 -18.60
C VAL A 91 -1.68 -19.35 -18.21
N ILE A 92 -2.46 -18.27 -18.17
CA ILE A 92 -3.83 -18.25 -17.65
C ILE A 92 -4.76 -17.96 -18.81
N GLY A 93 -5.51 -18.96 -19.25
CA GLY A 93 -6.51 -18.83 -20.33
C GLY A 93 -7.92 -18.51 -19.81
N GLY A 94 -8.80 -18.18 -20.75
CA GLY A 94 -10.25 -18.03 -20.58
C GLY A 94 -10.92 -17.80 -21.93
N GLU A 95 -12.25 -17.91 -22.00
CA GLU A 95 -13.02 -17.64 -23.22
C GLU A 95 -12.95 -16.16 -23.64
N ASN A 96 -12.62 -15.27 -22.69
CA ASN A 96 -12.45 -13.84 -22.88
C ASN A 96 -11.56 -13.24 -21.77
N LEU A 97 -11.21 -11.96 -21.90
CA LEU A 97 -10.31 -11.26 -20.95
C LEU A 97 -10.87 -11.21 -19.52
N HIS A 98 -12.19 -11.16 -19.35
CA HIS A 98 -12.81 -11.16 -18.03
C HIS A 98 -12.59 -12.51 -17.34
N GLU A 99 -12.73 -13.63 -18.06
CA GLU A 99 -12.46 -14.95 -17.50
C GLU A 99 -10.98 -15.16 -17.16
N VAL A 100 -10.06 -14.64 -17.99
CA VAL A 100 -8.61 -14.64 -17.67
C VAL A 100 -8.35 -13.96 -16.33
N LEU A 101 -8.94 -12.78 -16.10
CA LEU A 101 -8.81 -12.05 -14.83
C LEU A 101 -9.51 -12.80 -13.67
N SER A 102 -10.64 -13.45 -13.93
CA SER A 102 -11.31 -14.29 -12.92
C SER A 102 -10.41 -15.45 -12.50
N ASN A 103 -9.79 -16.16 -13.45
CA ASN A 103 -8.88 -17.26 -13.18
C ASN A 103 -7.62 -16.79 -12.45
N TYR A 104 -7.03 -15.68 -12.87
CA TYR A 104 -5.92 -15.05 -12.17
C TYR A 104 -6.25 -14.72 -10.71
N THR A 105 -7.37 -14.03 -10.46
CA THR A 105 -7.78 -13.68 -9.09
C THR A 105 -8.27 -14.88 -8.26
N THR A 106 -8.64 -16.00 -8.89
CA THR A 106 -8.86 -17.26 -8.16
C THR A 106 -7.55 -17.83 -7.63
N LEU A 107 -6.45 -17.67 -8.37
CA LEU A 107 -5.11 -18.10 -7.96
C LEU A 107 -4.50 -17.15 -6.91
N THR A 108 -4.57 -15.84 -7.14
CA THR A 108 -3.81 -14.84 -6.36
C THR A 108 -4.61 -14.12 -5.26
N GLY A 109 -5.94 -14.20 -5.31
CA GLY A 109 -6.81 -13.58 -4.31
C GLY A 109 -7.92 -12.74 -4.95
N LYS A 110 -9.15 -12.92 -4.43
CA LYS A 110 -10.31 -12.15 -4.86
C LYS A 110 -10.33 -10.80 -4.13
N PRO A 111 -10.64 -9.69 -4.83
CA PRO A 111 -10.92 -8.42 -4.17
C PRO A 111 -12.03 -8.58 -3.13
N ALA A 112 -11.81 -8.09 -1.91
CA ALA A 112 -12.85 -8.03 -0.90
C ALA A 112 -13.94 -7.01 -1.29
N LEU A 113 -15.18 -7.23 -0.85
CA LEU A 113 -16.26 -6.25 -1.02
C LEU A 113 -16.15 -5.19 0.11
N PRO A 114 -15.80 -3.93 -0.20
CA PRO A 114 -15.74 -2.90 0.83
C PRO A 114 -17.15 -2.45 1.25
N PRO A 115 -17.32 -1.92 2.47
CA PRO A 115 -18.63 -1.46 2.95
C PRO A 115 -19.20 -0.33 2.09
N ALA A 116 -20.50 -0.35 1.82
CA ALA A 116 -21.17 0.55 0.86
C ALA A 116 -20.87 2.05 1.06
N LYS A 117 -20.67 2.49 2.32
CA LYS A 117 -20.34 3.89 2.64
C LYS A 117 -19.05 4.38 1.95
N THR A 118 -18.09 3.49 1.70
CA THR A 118 -16.79 3.85 1.09
C THR A 118 -16.90 4.23 -0.37
N PHE A 119 -18.02 3.92 -1.04
CA PHE A 119 -18.32 4.35 -2.41
C PHE A 119 -18.83 5.80 -2.48
N GLY A 120 -19.12 6.43 -1.33
CA GLY A 120 -19.49 7.84 -1.28
C GLY A 120 -18.30 8.78 -1.42
N LEU A 121 -18.55 10.08 -1.29
CA LEU A 121 -17.50 11.10 -1.37
C LEU A 121 -16.60 11.07 -0.13
N TRP A 122 -15.28 11.14 -0.38
CA TRP A 122 -14.23 11.33 0.61
C TRP A 122 -13.71 12.76 0.54
N LEU A 123 -13.57 13.40 1.69
CA LEU A 123 -12.91 14.69 1.84
C LEU A 123 -11.76 14.55 2.82
N SER A 124 -10.60 15.14 2.51
CA SER A 124 -9.46 15.13 3.41
C SER A 124 -9.15 16.51 3.97
N THR A 125 -8.36 16.53 5.04
CA THR A 125 -7.74 17.74 5.59
C THR A 125 -6.76 18.40 4.62
N SER A 126 -6.41 17.76 3.49
CA SER A 126 -5.19 18.00 2.70
C SER A 126 -3.91 17.65 3.48
N PHE A 127 -2.76 17.77 2.82
CA PHE A 127 -1.48 17.31 3.38
C PHE A 127 -0.82 18.34 4.32
N THR A 128 -0.31 19.47 3.80
CA THR A 128 0.46 20.49 4.56
C THR A 128 -0.34 21.74 4.92
N THR A 129 -1.66 21.68 4.81
CA THR A 129 -2.55 22.70 5.38
C THR A 129 -2.48 22.66 6.90
N THR A 130 -2.82 23.75 7.56
CA THR A 130 -3.11 23.71 8.99
C THR A 130 -4.53 23.19 9.16
N TYR A 131 -4.73 22.21 10.04
CA TYR A 131 -6.05 21.72 10.39
C TYR A 131 -6.12 21.38 11.88
N ASP A 132 -7.24 21.78 12.46
CA ASP A 132 -7.70 21.53 13.80
C ASP A 132 -9.20 21.19 13.73
N GLU A 133 -9.85 20.98 14.88
CA GLU A 133 -11.26 20.65 14.89
C GLU A 133 -12.16 21.74 14.28
N GLU A 134 -11.84 23.02 14.45
CA GLU A 134 -12.61 24.14 13.88
C GLU A 134 -12.54 24.14 12.36
N THR A 135 -11.33 24.02 11.81
CA THR A 135 -11.08 23.95 10.37
C THR A 135 -11.85 22.79 9.73
N ILE A 136 -11.79 21.61 10.35
CA ILE A 136 -12.47 20.40 9.88
C ILE A 136 -13.99 20.57 9.92
N THR A 137 -14.51 21.12 11.02
CA THR A 137 -15.94 21.38 11.17
C THR A 137 -16.42 22.36 10.10
N SER A 138 -15.64 23.42 9.81
CA SER A 138 -15.98 24.41 8.77
C SER A 138 -16.12 23.80 7.37
N PHE A 139 -15.27 22.83 7.01
CA PHE A 139 -15.38 22.14 5.73
C PHE A 139 -16.65 21.28 5.68
N ILE A 140 -16.93 20.53 6.74
CA ILE A 140 -18.08 19.62 6.76
C ILE A 140 -19.39 20.42 6.79
N ASP A 141 -19.44 21.52 7.55
CA ASP A 141 -20.57 22.45 7.57
C ASP A 141 -20.75 23.09 6.20
N GLY A 142 -19.67 23.56 5.58
CA GLY A 142 -19.72 24.12 4.24
C GLY A 142 -20.23 23.13 3.18
N MET A 143 -19.91 21.84 3.29
CA MET A 143 -20.46 20.79 2.43
C MET A 143 -21.97 20.62 2.66
N ALA A 144 -22.40 20.58 3.94
CA ALA A 144 -23.82 20.46 4.30
C ALA A 144 -24.65 21.67 3.86
N GLU A 145 -24.15 22.89 4.05
CA GLU A 145 -24.79 24.16 3.61
C GLU A 145 -25.00 24.24 2.10
N ARG A 146 -24.20 23.50 1.33
CA ARG A 146 -24.23 23.47 -0.15
C ARG A 146 -24.93 22.22 -0.69
N ASP A 147 -25.60 21.45 0.17
CA ASP A 147 -26.26 20.20 -0.17
C ASP A 147 -25.34 19.19 -0.88
N ILE A 148 -24.05 19.15 -0.51
CA ILE A 148 -23.07 18.22 -1.07
C ILE A 148 -22.96 17.00 -0.13
N PRO A 149 -23.39 15.80 -0.56
CA PRO A 149 -23.31 14.60 0.28
C PRO A 149 -21.87 14.20 0.56
N LEU A 150 -21.52 14.09 1.84
CA LEU A 150 -20.21 13.61 2.31
C LEU A 150 -20.40 12.32 3.11
N GLN A 151 -19.58 11.30 2.84
CA GLN A 151 -19.68 10.00 3.51
C GLN A 151 -18.45 9.67 4.35
N MET A 152 -17.26 10.08 3.90
CA MET A 152 -15.99 9.77 4.55
C MET A 152 -15.17 11.04 4.77
N PHE A 153 -14.59 11.19 5.95
CA PHE A 153 -13.63 12.25 6.24
C PHE A 153 -12.26 11.66 6.58
N HIS A 154 -11.20 12.19 5.96
CA HIS A 154 -9.84 11.70 6.07
C HIS A 154 -8.92 12.72 6.76
N PHE A 155 -8.25 12.28 7.83
CA PHE A 155 -7.18 13.02 8.49
C PHE A 155 -5.82 12.61 7.92
N ASP A 156 -5.11 13.53 7.28
CA ASP A 156 -3.76 13.31 6.74
C ASP A 156 -2.67 13.45 7.84
N CYS A 157 -1.40 13.31 7.47
CA CYS A 157 -0.23 13.13 8.34
C CYS A 157 -0.20 13.92 9.67
N PHE A 158 -0.59 15.19 9.69
CA PHE A 158 -0.54 16.09 10.86
C PHE A 158 -1.66 15.87 11.89
N TRP A 159 -2.45 14.80 11.77
CA TRP A 159 -3.18 14.31 12.95
C TRP A 159 -2.23 13.83 14.05
N MET A 160 -1.02 13.43 13.68
CA MET A 160 0.14 13.23 14.55
C MET A 160 1.10 14.42 14.48
N LYS A 161 1.87 14.63 15.55
CA LYS A 161 2.85 15.73 15.60
C LYS A 161 3.94 15.59 14.54
N GLY A 162 4.27 16.70 13.88
CA GLY A 162 5.32 16.74 12.86
C GLY A 162 6.67 16.22 13.38
N TYR A 163 7.39 15.49 12.53
CA TYR A 163 8.64 14.78 12.84
C TYR A 163 8.50 13.53 13.73
N GLU A 164 7.28 13.17 14.15
CA GLU A 164 7.03 11.99 15.01
C GLU A 164 6.24 10.90 14.27
N TRP A 165 6.06 11.00 12.95
CA TRP A 165 5.24 10.06 12.18
C TRP A 165 5.92 8.69 12.00
N CYS A 166 5.25 7.54 12.08
CA CYS A 166 3.86 7.29 12.51
C CYS A 166 3.84 6.84 13.98
N ASN A 167 3.64 7.74 14.95
CA ASN A 167 3.62 7.42 16.40
C ASN A 167 2.25 6.96 16.92
N PHE A 168 1.19 7.04 16.12
CA PHE A 168 -0.18 6.71 16.48
C PHE A 168 -0.79 7.58 17.60
N ASP A 169 -0.15 8.69 17.97
CA ASP A 169 -0.65 9.60 19.00
C ASP A 169 -1.12 10.90 18.38
N TRP A 170 -2.32 11.32 18.77
CA TRP A 170 -2.94 12.54 18.26
C TRP A 170 -2.19 13.76 18.78
N ASP A 171 -1.90 14.72 17.89
CA ASP A 171 -1.34 16.01 18.30
C ASP A 171 -2.37 16.76 19.16
N LYS A 172 -2.23 16.69 20.47
CA LYS A 172 -3.15 17.33 21.44
C LYS A 172 -3.14 18.85 21.39
N THR A 173 -2.18 19.46 20.70
CA THR A 173 -2.20 20.92 20.47
C THR A 173 -3.26 21.31 19.44
N GLN A 174 -3.50 20.45 18.45
CA GLN A 174 -4.50 20.64 17.39
C GLN A 174 -5.81 19.90 17.70
N PHE A 175 -5.72 18.74 18.38
CA PHE A 175 -6.83 17.85 18.70
C PHE A 175 -6.83 17.52 20.21
N PRO A 176 -7.30 18.44 21.07
CA PRO A 176 -7.25 18.26 22.53
C PRO A 176 -8.02 17.02 23.01
N ASP A 177 -9.16 16.72 22.40
CA ASP A 177 -10.01 15.56 22.72
C ASP A 177 -10.44 14.79 21.46
N PRO A 178 -9.55 13.96 20.88
CA PRO A 178 -9.85 13.22 19.65
C PRO A 178 -11.04 12.27 19.78
N PRO A 179 -11.20 11.46 20.86
CA PRO A 179 -12.38 10.62 21.02
C PRO A 179 -13.70 11.41 20.95
N ALA A 180 -13.78 12.58 21.59
CA ALA A 180 -14.99 13.40 21.53
C ALA A 180 -15.21 14.01 20.14
N MET A 181 -14.15 14.49 19.46
CA MET A 181 -14.22 14.98 18.09
C MET A 181 -14.72 13.89 17.14
N LEU A 182 -14.10 12.71 17.15
CA LEU A 182 -14.48 11.60 16.29
C LEU A 182 -15.91 11.13 16.54
N LYS A 183 -16.36 11.15 17.80
CA LYS A 183 -17.76 10.89 18.15
C LYS A 183 -18.70 11.90 17.50
N ARG A 184 -18.43 13.21 17.59
CA ARG A 184 -19.25 14.25 16.94
C ARG A 184 -19.32 14.05 15.43
N LEU A 185 -18.21 13.74 14.78
CA LEU A 185 -18.18 13.47 13.33
C LEU A 185 -19.00 12.23 12.95
N LYS A 186 -18.94 11.17 13.77
CA LYS A 186 -19.73 9.96 13.58
C LYS A 186 -21.23 10.18 13.80
N GLU A 187 -21.62 11.01 14.76
CA GLU A 187 -23.02 11.42 14.99
C GLU A 187 -23.60 12.17 13.77
N ARG A 188 -22.75 12.83 12.97
CA ARG A 188 -23.11 13.40 11.66
C ARG A 188 -23.18 12.38 10.52
N GLY A 189 -23.01 11.09 10.82
CA GLY A 189 -23.09 10.00 9.85
C GLY A 189 -21.80 9.71 9.07
N LEU A 190 -20.69 10.41 9.35
CA LEU A 190 -19.43 10.24 8.63
C LEU A 190 -18.70 8.95 9.06
N GLY A 191 -18.07 8.29 8.09
CA GLY A 191 -16.98 7.35 8.36
C GLY A 191 -15.65 8.09 8.45
N ILE A 192 -14.76 7.59 9.30
CA ILE A 192 -13.49 8.25 9.61
C ILE A 192 -12.35 7.42 9.04
N CYS A 193 -11.45 8.10 8.33
CA CYS A 193 -10.19 7.56 7.86
C CYS A 193 -9.02 8.35 8.45
N VAL A 194 -7.95 7.67 8.87
CA VAL A 194 -6.70 8.33 9.25
C VAL A 194 -5.54 7.80 8.43
N TRP A 195 -4.54 8.64 8.23
CA TRP A 195 -3.28 8.29 7.58
C TRP A 195 -2.40 7.47 8.51
N ILE A 196 -1.83 6.38 8.02
CA ILE A 196 -0.69 5.70 8.67
C ILE A 196 0.35 5.33 7.61
N ASN A 197 1.57 5.06 8.04
CA ASN A 197 2.58 4.42 7.21
C ASN A 197 3.41 3.44 8.06
N PRO A 198 4.22 2.58 7.44
CA PRO A 198 4.95 1.55 8.17
C PRO A 198 6.35 2.01 8.64
N TYR A 199 6.58 3.32 8.72
CA TYR A 199 7.84 3.94 9.11
C TYR A 199 7.68 4.68 10.44
N ILE A 200 8.66 4.57 11.32
CA ILE A 200 8.65 5.22 12.64
C ILE A 200 9.81 6.21 12.71
N ALA A 201 9.49 7.51 12.78
CA ALA A 201 10.47 8.58 12.96
C ALA A 201 11.27 8.41 14.25
N GLN A 202 12.53 8.84 14.25
CA GLN A 202 13.40 8.72 15.43
C GLN A 202 12.90 9.51 16.64
N ARG A 203 12.23 10.64 16.41
CA ARG A 203 11.68 11.49 17.48
C ARG A 203 10.43 10.89 18.13
N SER A 204 9.81 9.90 17.49
CA SER A 204 8.62 9.23 18.02
C SER A 204 8.94 8.51 19.34
N SER A 205 8.01 8.56 20.29
CA SER A 205 8.07 7.74 21.50
C SER A 205 8.11 6.23 21.20
N LEU A 206 7.57 5.81 20.05
CA LEU A 206 7.60 4.43 19.58
C LEU A 206 8.97 3.98 19.07
N PHE A 207 9.90 4.91 18.80
CA PHE A 207 11.22 4.54 18.30
C PHE A 207 12.01 3.77 19.36
N ASP A 208 12.12 4.32 20.58
CA ASP A 208 12.83 3.66 21.68
C ASP A 208 12.20 2.31 22.05
N GLU A 209 10.87 2.22 21.99
CA GLU A 209 10.13 0.96 22.19
C GLU A 209 10.51 -0.08 21.11
N GLY A 210 10.53 0.32 19.84
CA GLY A 210 10.88 -0.56 18.74
C GLY A 210 12.35 -0.99 18.73
N VAL A 211 13.28 -0.09 19.12
CA VAL A 211 14.70 -0.44 19.28
C VAL A 211 14.88 -1.45 20.42
N LYS A 212 14.28 -1.18 21.58
CA LYS A 212 14.42 -2.03 22.77
C LYS A 212 13.94 -3.45 22.53
N ASN A 213 12.83 -3.62 21.80
CA ASN A 213 12.22 -4.92 21.55
C ASN A 213 12.60 -5.54 20.20
N GLY A 214 13.42 -4.86 19.39
CA GLY A 214 13.88 -5.39 18.10
C GLY A 214 12.79 -5.49 17.03
N TYR A 215 11.89 -4.51 16.97
CA TYR A 215 10.74 -4.48 16.04
C TYR A 215 11.05 -3.85 14.68
N PHE A 216 12.27 -3.38 14.45
CA PHE A 216 12.68 -2.75 13.20
C PHE A 216 13.59 -3.64 12.36
N ILE A 217 13.54 -3.44 11.05
CA ILE A 217 14.49 -4.00 10.09
C ILE A 217 15.91 -3.57 10.49
N LYS A 218 16.87 -4.50 10.39
CA LYS A 218 18.25 -4.27 10.81
C LYS A 218 19.21 -4.18 9.62
N ASN A 219 20.26 -3.40 9.77
CA ASN A 219 21.44 -3.48 8.91
C ASN A 219 22.13 -4.84 9.07
N THR A 220 23.05 -5.15 8.17
CA THR A 220 23.79 -6.42 8.20
C THR A 220 24.69 -6.59 9.43
N ASP A 221 25.09 -5.49 10.07
CA ASP A 221 25.86 -5.46 11.31
C ASP A 221 25.00 -5.60 12.59
N GLY A 222 23.67 -5.67 12.45
CA GLY A 222 22.72 -5.81 13.55
C GLY A 222 22.19 -4.49 14.13
N SER A 223 22.70 -3.33 13.69
CA SER A 223 22.13 -2.02 14.03
C SER A 223 20.77 -1.83 13.36
N VAL A 224 19.93 -0.94 13.88
CA VAL A 224 18.63 -0.61 13.27
C VAL A 224 18.85 0.13 11.94
N PHE A 225 18.16 -0.27 10.89
CA PHE A 225 18.17 0.48 9.63
C PHE A 225 17.51 1.85 9.83
N GLN A 226 18.19 2.92 9.42
CA GLN A 226 17.66 4.29 9.47
C GLN A 226 17.99 5.07 8.20
N CYS A 227 17.12 6.01 7.82
CA CYS A 227 17.40 7.02 6.79
C CYS A 227 16.57 8.29 7.01
N ASP A 228 16.81 9.33 6.21
CA ASP A 228 16.17 10.65 6.34
C ASP A 228 15.24 11.01 5.17
N MET A 229 14.79 10.02 4.39
CA MET A 229 14.04 10.27 3.14
C MET A 229 12.63 10.83 3.34
N TRP A 230 12.02 10.62 4.51
CA TRP A 230 10.66 11.07 4.81
C TRP A 230 10.55 11.66 6.21
N GLN A 231 11.03 10.95 7.23
CA GLN A 231 11.20 11.47 8.58
C GLN A 231 12.68 11.39 8.99
N PRO A 232 13.18 12.34 9.80
CA PRO A 232 14.53 12.25 10.34
C PRO A 232 14.75 10.95 11.11
N GLY A 233 15.80 10.21 10.75
CA GLY A 233 16.20 8.96 11.37
C GLY A 233 15.13 7.87 11.35
N MET A 234 14.23 7.84 10.36
CA MET A 234 13.13 6.87 10.37
C MET A 234 13.63 5.43 10.31
N ALA A 235 13.03 4.56 11.12
CA ALA A 235 13.16 3.11 11.01
C ALA A 235 11.93 2.51 10.31
N ILE A 236 12.07 1.28 9.83
CA ILE A 236 11.01 0.53 9.14
C ILE A 236 10.61 -0.66 10.02
N VAL A 237 9.31 -0.82 10.27
CA VAL A 237 8.77 -1.93 11.07
C VAL A 237 9.06 -3.26 10.36
N ASP A 238 9.56 -4.25 11.09
CA ASP A 238 9.81 -5.58 10.52
C ASP A 238 8.56 -6.44 10.62
N PHE A 239 7.72 -6.44 9.58
CA PHE A 239 6.52 -7.27 9.53
C PHE A 239 6.77 -8.78 9.35
N THR A 240 8.03 -9.21 9.37
CA THR A 240 8.38 -10.63 9.50
C THR A 240 8.58 -11.06 10.96
N ASN A 241 8.62 -10.10 11.89
CA ASN A 241 8.62 -10.33 13.33
C ASN A 241 7.16 -10.35 13.85
N PRO A 242 6.65 -11.50 14.34
CA PRO A 242 5.28 -11.59 14.84
C PRO A 242 4.98 -10.63 16.00
N GLU A 243 5.95 -10.34 16.86
CA GLU A 243 5.77 -9.40 17.97
C GLU A 243 5.69 -7.95 17.47
N ALA A 244 6.47 -7.59 16.44
CA ALA A 244 6.36 -6.28 15.80
C ALA A 244 5.02 -6.11 15.08
N CYS A 245 4.51 -7.17 14.45
CA CYS A 245 3.18 -7.21 13.85
C CYS A 245 2.10 -6.93 14.89
N GLU A 246 2.12 -7.65 16.01
CA GLU A 246 1.13 -7.47 17.08
C GLU A 246 1.25 -6.10 17.75
N TRP A 247 2.47 -5.59 17.94
CA TRP A 247 2.73 -4.25 18.43
C TRP A 247 2.07 -3.19 17.54
N TYR A 248 2.31 -3.22 16.22
CA TYR A 248 1.72 -2.28 15.27
C TYR A 248 0.19 -2.45 15.16
N ALA A 249 -0.29 -3.69 15.15
CA ALA A 249 -1.72 -4.01 15.15
C ALA A 249 -2.45 -3.46 16.38
N SER A 250 -1.81 -3.50 17.56
CA SER A 250 -2.37 -2.95 18.79
C SER A 250 -2.62 -1.44 18.70
N LYS A 251 -1.75 -0.69 18.02
CA LYS A 251 -1.92 0.75 17.81
C LYS A 251 -3.10 1.03 16.88
N ILE A 252 -3.30 0.21 15.84
CA ILE A 252 -4.46 0.33 14.94
C ILE A 252 -5.77 -0.03 15.67
N ARG A 253 -5.77 -1.06 16.53
CA ARG A 253 -6.95 -1.39 17.35
C ARG A 253 -7.33 -0.23 18.28
N ALA A 254 -6.35 0.45 18.87
CA ALA A 254 -6.62 1.66 19.66
C ALA A 254 -7.26 2.79 18.83
N LEU A 255 -6.92 2.92 17.54
CA LEU A 255 -7.62 3.85 16.63
C LEU A 255 -9.07 3.39 16.35
N CYS A 256 -9.28 2.09 16.19
CA CYS A 256 -10.63 1.52 16.02
C CYS A 256 -11.50 1.77 17.26
N ASP A 257 -10.95 1.62 18.47
CA ASP A 257 -11.62 1.93 19.74
C ASP A 257 -12.07 3.40 19.83
N MET A 258 -11.34 4.32 19.20
CA MET A 258 -11.71 5.73 19.10
C MET A 258 -12.75 6.02 17.99
N GLY A 259 -13.09 5.03 17.16
CA GLY A 259 -14.10 5.15 16.11
C GLY A 259 -13.57 5.34 14.69
N VAL A 260 -12.27 5.12 14.44
CA VAL A 260 -11.70 5.11 13.09
C VAL A 260 -12.17 3.87 12.32
N THR A 261 -12.78 4.06 11.15
CA THR A 261 -13.43 2.98 10.38
C THR A 261 -12.69 2.56 9.11
N ALA A 262 -11.73 3.37 8.65
CA ALA A 262 -10.90 3.08 7.48
C ALA A 262 -9.48 3.61 7.71
N ILE A 263 -8.52 3.08 6.97
CA ILE A 263 -7.12 3.47 7.11
C ILE A 263 -6.52 3.74 5.74
N LYS A 264 -5.84 4.87 5.57
CA LYS A 264 -4.98 5.12 4.41
C LYS A 264 -3.62 4.50 4.72
N THR A 265 -3.35 3.34 4.14
CA THR A 265 -2.06 2.63 4.23
C THR A 265 -1.10 3.23 3.21
N ASP A 266 -0.43 4.30 3.64
CA ASP A 266 0.49 5.05 2.79
C ASP A 266 1.90 4.43 2.82
N PHE A 267 2.69 4.75 1.79
CA PHE A 267 4.04 4.21 1.57
C PHE A 267 4.10 2.66 1.47
N GLY A 268 5.26 2.07 1.77
CA GLY A 268 5.54 0.64 1.62
C GLY A 268 6.41 0.27 0.41
N GLU A 269 6.87 1.26 -0.38
CA GLU A 269 7.61 1.00 -1.62
C GLU A 269 9.13 1.01 -1.42
N ARG A 270 9.67 1.96 -0.65
CA ARG A 270 11.13 2.19 -0.53
C ARG A 270 11.79 1.27 0.50
N ILE A 271 11.64 -0.03 0.30
CA ILE A 271 12.13 -1.05 1.22
C ILE A 271 13.59 -1.43 0.86
N PRO A 272 14.54 -1.36 1.82
CA PRO A 272 15.95 -1.60 1.53
C PRO A 272 16.24 -3.09 1.31
N THR A 273 17.26 -3.39 0.50
CA THR A 273 17.68 -4.77 0.16
C THR A 273 19.01 -5.19 0.79
N LYS A 274 19.74 -4.27 1.43
CA LYS A 274 21.00 -4.55 2.13
C LYS A 274 20.79 -4.60 3.64
N VAL A 275 19.84 -5.44 4.06
CA VAL A 275 19.33 -5.51 5.42
C VAL A 275 19.12 -6.96 5.86
N LYS A 276 18.72 -7.15 7.10
CA LYS A 276 18.32 -8.43 7.68
C LYS A 276 16.93 -8.28 8.27
N TYR A 277 16.05 -9.19 7.88
CA TYR A 277 14.74 -9.40 8.47
C TYR A 277 14.83 -10.37 9.63
N PHE A 278 13.92 -10.25 10.60
CA PHE A 278 13.80 -11.15 11.74
C PHE A 278 13.65 -12.62 11.32
N SER A 279 12.84 -12.86 10.30
CA SER A 279 12.60 -14.20 9.72
C SER A 279 13.79 -14.79 8.96
N GLY A 280 14.76 -13.97 8.56
CA GLY A 280 15.85 -14.37 7.65
C GLY A 280 15.47 -14.44 6.17
N GLU A 281 14.27 -13.97 5.79
CA GLU A 281 13.82 -13.89 4.39
C GLU A 281 14.77 -13.06 3.51
N ASP A 282 14.79 -13.40 2.22
CA ASP A 282 15.62 -12.72 1.22
C ASP A 282 15.20 -11.25 1.07
N PRO A 283 16.09 -10.29 1.38
CA PRO A 283 15.76 -8.88 1.32
C PRO A 283 15.36 -8.36 -0.06
N VAL A 284 15.81 -9.00 -1.15
CA VAL A 284 15.44 -8.58 -2.50
C VAL A 284 14.00 -8.97 -2.79
N LYS A 285 13.61 -10.19 -2.47
CA LYS A 285 12.22 -10.68 -2.58
C LYS A 285 11.26 -9.94 -1.66
N MET A 286 11.74 -9.52 -0.50
CA MET A 286 10.97 -8.75 0.47
C MET A 286 10.68 -7.32 0.00
N HIS A 287 11.44 -6.75 -0.92
CA HIS A 287 11.23 -5.36 -1.36
C HIS A 287 9.80 -5.12 -1.84
N ASN A 288 9.31 -5.94 -2.78
CA ASN A 288 7.92 -5.87 -3.24
C ASN A 288 6.98 -6.51 -2.21
N TYR A 289 7.34 -7.68 -1.65
CA TYR A 289 6.45 -8.46 -0.78
C TYR A 289 6.09 -7.79 0.55
N TYR A 290 6.94 -6.88 1.04
CA TYR A 290 6.69 -6.10 2.26
C TYR A 290 5.33 -5.41 2.25
N THR A 291 4.94 -4.82 1.11
CA THR A 291 3.67 -4.10 0.99
C THR A 291 2.46 -5.00 1.18
N TYR A 292 2.55 -6.28 0.78
CA TYR A 292 1.52 -7.27 1.03
C TYR A 292 1.39 -7.54 2.53
N LEU A 293 2.50 -7.79 3.23
CA LEU A 293 2.48 -8.03 4.68
C LEU A 293 1.91 -6.84 5.44
N TYR A 294 2.34 -5.63 5.08
CA TYR A 294 1.84 -4.39 5.67
C TYR A 294 0.33 -4.25 5.47
N ASN A 295 -0.17 -4.26 4.23
CA ASN A 295 -1.59 -4.07 3.96
C ASN A 295 -2.43 -5.22 4.52
N LYS A 296 -1.95 -6.46 4.48
CA LYS A 296 -2.62 -7.62 5.07
C LYS A 296 -2.82 -7.47 6.57
N LEU A 297 -1.78 -7.02 7.29
CA LEU A 297 -1.86 -6.78 8.72
C LEU A 297 -2.94 -5.74 9.04
N VAL A 298 -2.91 -4.58 8.37
CA VAL A 298 -3.89 -3.51 8.64
C VAL A 298 -5.30 -3.95 8.25
N PHE A 299 -5.46 -4.61 7.11
CA PHE A 299 -6.75 -5.14 6.66
C PHE A 299 -7.33 -6.13 7.67
N ASN A 300 -6.51 -7.08 8.14
CA ASN A 300 -6.94 -8.08 9.12
C ASN A 300 -7.36 -7.43 10.44
N VAL A 301 -6.65 -6.41 10.93
CA VAL A 301 -7.08 -5.67 12.14
C VAL A 301 -8.48 -5.09 11.96
N LEU A 302 -8.74 -4.41 10.84
CA LEU A 302 -10.07 -3.84 10.58
C LEU A 302 -11.15 -4.91 10.43
N LYS A 303 -10.82 -6.01 9.73
CA LYS A 303 -11.71 -7.14 9.53
C LYS A 303 -12.04 -7.85 10.85
N ASP A 304 -11.07 -8.08 11.70
CA ASP A 304 -11.26 -8.74 13.00
C ASP A 304 -12.05 -7.84 13.96
N TYR A 305 -11.83 -6.52 13.90
CA TYR A 305 -12.52 -5.57 14.77
C TYR A 305 -13.96 -5.29 14.34
N TYR A 306 -14.20 -5.03 13.04
CA TYR A 306 -15.51 -4.61 12.52
C TYR A 306 -16.31 -5.74 11.85
N GLY A 307 -15.67 -6.87 11.53
CA GLY A 307 -16.27 -8.00 10.84
C GLY A 307 -16.01 -8.03 9.33
N GLU A 308 -16.40 -9.15 8.72
CA GLU A 308 -16.30 -9.36 7.27
C GLU A 308 -17.02 -8.26 6.47
N ASN A 309 -16.43 -7.87 5.35
CA ASN A 309 -16.95 -6.81 4.46
C ASN A 309 -17.12 -5.43 5.13
N GLN A 310 -16.49 -5.19 6.28
CA GLN A 310 -16.42 -3.87 6.94
C GLN A 310 -15.03 -3.23 6.89
N ALA A 311 -14.01 -3.96 6.46
CA ALA A 311 -12.66 -3.44 6.31
C ALA A 311 -12.49 -2.64 5.01
N CYS A 312 -11.86 -1.47 5.10
CA CYS A 312 -11.51 -0.66 3.94
C CYS A 312 -10.15 0.01 4.15
N LEU A 313 -9.29 -0.13 3.15
CA LEU A 313 -8.01 0.57 3.07
C LEU A 313 -8.00 1.52 1.87
N PHE A 314 -7.24 2.60 2.01
CA PHE A 314 -6.82 3.45 0.90
C PHE A 314 -5.31 3.25 0.69
N ALA A 315 -4.95 2.20 -0.05
CA ALA A 315 -3.58 1.69 -0.12
C ALA A 315 -2.76 2.31 -1.26
N ARG A 316 -1.57 2.83 -0.95
CA ARG A 316 -0.68 3.41 -1.96
C ARG A 316 0.14 2.37 -2.72
N SER A 317 0.68 1.38 -2.01
CA SER A 317 1.50 0.32 -2.58
C SER A 317 0.78 -1.04 -2.57
N ALA A 318 1.15 -1.92 -3.51
CA ALA A 318 0.60 -3.26 -3.64
C ALA A 318 1.59 -4.19 -4.37
N THR A 319 1.34 -5.49 -4.28
CA THR A 319 2.02 -6.54 -5.05
C THR A 319 1.08 -7.74 -5.22
N ALA A 320 1.51 -8.76 -5.95
CA ALA A 320 0.76 -10.00 -6.17
C ALA A 320 0.79 -10.93 -4.93
#